data_AF-A0A2W4Y661-F1
#
_entry.id   AF-A0A2W4Y661-F1
#
_cell.length_a   1.000
_cell.length_b   1.000
_cell.length_c   1.000
_cell.angle_alpha   90.00
_cell.angle_beta   90.00
_cell.angle_gamma   90.00
#
_symmetry.space_group_name_H-M   'P 1'
#
loop_
_entity.id
_entity.type
_entity.pdbx_description
1 polymer ?
#
loop_
_entity_poly.entity_id
_entity_poly.type
_entity_poly.pdbx_seq_one_letter_code
_entity_poly.pdbx_strand_id
1 'polypeptide(L)'
;MTVTEVKLSLDDLTKAQVYLQQLGLYDGEIDGTYGKLTEAAFVQFANALNIDTILDANSQAITNNLLQMPAVVKYLLKIVGEGDRLSQKFTNSQRIFVNMGQADSQHLGFLDRGVNGCVAGKMKSLPSRNFAASPLLNHIPSYADRLASLPDGVNVVSYGEVAMLAGSQVRVRFLPYPAINEIPNIENIGLEFLDDSIQEACICIGSMVNGQMLSRWIGRNPLRNVQFWSSTKILPLLYTICKANLAEPNQPIEFCAIADSNGSQPSRSFEEMAQRICNYDESEGMTSNALAAMFKQFATPLELQTWLKRITGNKNLTFLGRYGEKPYIEMPILLDSTGKNIVSPSKDPHRGDNLISAYDLTRIVSQISWHRHIPPTNRLPAAQWHSLTSLITAMGYDTARYADAAIAALGLQYFIGDPVVISKMGFGYSDQRKCSELTYTACIQFVDRLATSHDLPLPKLRSINMTLRAVLDLKNPDREALELDSRMAATVTEILRRIVTEELI
;
A
#
# COMPACT_ATOMS: atom_id res chain seq x y z
N MET A 1 -29.95 -6.26 -18.19
CA MET A 1 -30.09 -4.84 -17.81
C MET A 1 -28.85 -4.12 -18.27
N THR A 2 -29.03 -3.10 -19.11
CA THR A 2 -27.97 -2.31 -19.73
C THR A 2 -27.08 -1.68 -18.67
N VAL A 3 -25.78 -2.01 -18.72
CA VAL A 3 -24.72 -1.23 -18.08
C VAL A 3 -24.97 0.22 -18.44
N THR A 4 -25.18 1.07 -17.44
CA THR A 4 -25.38 2.50 -17.64
C THR A 4 -24.16 3.01 -18.38
N GLU A 5 -24.33 3.33 -19.67
CA GLU A 5 -23.29 3.95 -20.46
C GLU A 5 -22.91 5.23 -19.73
N VAL A 6 -21.64 5.37 -19.30
CA VAL A 6 -21.16 6.63 -18.72
C VAL A 6 -21.23 7.66 -19.85
N LYS A 7 -22.37 8.33 -19.93
CA LYS A 7 -22.64 9.32 -20.97
C LYS A 7 -22.30 10.67 -20.38
N LEU A 8 -21.21 11.27 -20.89
CA LEU A 8 -20.92 12.67 -20.64
C LEU A 8 -22.12 13.50 -21.12
N SER A 9 -22.53 14.49 -20.33
CA SER A 9 -23.54 15.45 -20.79
C SER A 9 -22.99 16.23 -21.99
N LEU A 10 -23.87 16.83 -22.80
CA LEU A 10 -23.43 17.66 -23.94
C LEU A 10 -22.45 18.74 -23.48
N ASP A 11 -22.76 19.43 -22.38
CA ASP A 11 -21.92 20.49 -21.81
C ASP A 11 -20.57 19.94 -21.30
N ASP A 12 -20.57 18.83 -20.56
CA ASP A 12 -19.33 18.21 -20.09
C ASP A 12 -18.45 17.75 -21.26
N LEU A 13 -19.07 17.19 -22.31
CA LEU A 13 -18.34 16.68 -23.46
C LEU A 13 -17.74 17.82 -24.30
N THR A 14 -18.51 18.88 -24.55
CA THR A 14 -18.03 20.09 -25.21
C THR A 14 -16.85 20.71 -24.44
N LYS A 15 -16.97 20.84 -23.12
CA LYS A 15 -15.86 21.31 -22.27
C LYS A 15 -14.64 20.39 -22.34
N ALA A 16 -14.85 19.08 -22.26
CA ALA A 16 -13.76 18.13 -22.37
C ALA A 16 -13.06 18.20 -23.74
N GLN A 17 -13.80 18.32 -24.84
CA GLN A 17 -13.24 18.50 -26.19
C GLN A 17 -12.38 19.77 -26.28
N VAL A 18 -12.84 20.90 -25.70
CA VAL A 18 -12.05 22.14 -25.63
C VAL A 18 -10.71 21.89 -24.93
N TYR A 19 -10.73 21.27 -23.74
CA TYR A 19 -9.50 21.03 -22.99
C TYR A 19 -8.59 20.00 -23.67
N LEU A 20 -9.14 18.94 -24.25
CA LEU A 20 -8.36 17.95 -25.01
C LEU A 20 -7.73 18.58 -26.27
N GLN A 21 -8.42 19.52 -26.93
CA GLN A 21 -7.88 20.27 -28.07
C GLN A 21 -6.76 21.20 -27.62
N GLN A 22 -6.90 21.88 -26.48
CA GLN A 22 -5.84 22.72 -25.90
C GLN A 22 -4.59 21.93 -25.49
N LEU A 23 -4.75 20.66 -25.10
CA LEU A 23 -3.65 19.72 -24.86
C LEU A 23 -3.05 19.13 -26.17
N GLY A 24 -3.64 19.44 -27.33
CA GLY A 24 -3.22 18.88 -28.62
C GLY A 24 -3.58 17.40 -28.81
N LEU A 25 -4.49 16.86 -28.00
CA LEU A 25 -4.94 15.47 -28.06
C LEU A 25 -6.19 15.26 -28.92
N TYR A 26 -6.87 16.34 -29.28
CA TYR A 26 -8.11 16.34 -30.07
C TYR A 26 -8.05 17.34 -31.22
N ASP A 27 -8.29 16.88 -32.44
CA ASP A 27 -8.23 17.65 -33.69
C ASP A 27 -9.60 17.83 -34.38
N GLY A 28 -10.68 17.31 -33.78
CA GLY A 28 -12.04 17.42 -34.29
C GLY A 28 -12.74 18.74 -33.95
N GLU A 29 -13.97 18.89 -34.47
CA GLU A 29 -14.86 20.01 -34.13
C GLU A 29 -15.39 19.88 -32.69
N ILE A 30 -15.52 21.00 -31.99
CA ILE A 30 -16.13 21.04 -30.66
C ILE A 30 -17.65 21.08 -30.85
N ASP A 31 -18.27 19.92 -30.89
CA ASP A 31 -19.69 19.74 -31.20
C ASP A 31 -20.48 19.03 -30.08
N GLY A 32 -19.79 18.58 -29.02
CA GLY A 32 -20.40 17.80 -27.95
C GLY A 32 -20.88 16.41 -28.40
N THR A 33 -20.38 15.91 -29.54
CA THR A 33 -20.66 14.56 -30.05
C THR A 33 -19.55 13.61 -29.67
N TYR A 34 -19.92 12.44 -29.15
CA TYR A 34 -18.96 11.39 -28.86
C TYR A 34 -18.65 10.56 -30.12
N GLY A 35 -17.60 10.96 -30.84
CA GLY A 35 -17.11 10.27 -32.04
C GLY A 35 -15.75 9.61 -31.85
N LYS A 36 -15.25 8.94 -32.91
CA LYS A 36 -13.95 8.22 -32.90
C LYS A 36 -12.75 9.10 -32.51
N LEU A 37 -12.75 10.37 -32.94
CA LEU A 37 -11.68 11.31 -32.60
C LEU A 37 -11.70 11.65 -31.10
N THR A 38 -12.90 11.82 -30.54
CA THR A 38 -13.08 12.10 -29.11
C THR A 38 -12.64 10.91 -28.26
N GLU A 39 -12.97 9.69 -28.70
CA GLU A 39 -12.51 8.45 -28.09
C GLU A 39 -11.00 8.31 -28.11
N ALA A 40 -10.37 8.54 -29.26
CA ALA A 40 -8.91 8.52 -29.39
C ALA A 40 -8.25 9.55 -28.46
N ALA A 41 -8.82 10.75 -28.34
CA ALA A 41 -8.31 11.81 -27.47
C ALA A 41 -8.37 11.41 -25.98
N PHE A 42 -9.48 10.85 -25.52
CA PHE A 42 -9.58 10.36 -24.14
C PHE A 42 -8.63 9.19 -23.85
N VAL A 43 -8.43 8.29 -24.81
CA VAL A 43 -7.44 7.20 -24.68
C VAL A 43 -6.02 7.76 -24.56
N GLN A 44 -5.65 8.74 -25.39
CA GLN A 44 -4.35 9.40 -25.30
C GLN A 44 -4.18 10.12 -23.97
N PHE A 45 -5.22 10.84 -23.52
CA PHE A 45 -5.23 11.51 -22.23
C PHE A 45 -5.04 10.52 -21.08
N ALA A 46 -5.81 9.43 -21.05
CA ALA A 46 -5.68 8.37 -20.06
C ALA A 46 -4.27 7.77 -20.04
N ASN A 47 -3.63 7.59 -21.20
CA ASN A 47 -2.27 7.09 -21.30
C ASN A 47 -1.23 8.09 -20.76
N ALA A 48 -1.46 9.40 -20.92
CA ALA A 48 -0.55 10.46 -20.48
C ALA A 48 -0.55 10.72 -18.95
N LEU A 49 -1.61 10.31 -18.23
CA LEU A 49 -1.72 10.51 -16.78
C LEU A 49 -0.71 9.65 -16.00
N ASN A 50 0.31 10.24 -15.38
CA ASN A 50 1.25 9.52 -14.54
C ASN A 50 1.69 10.42 -13.38
N ILE A 51 2.19 9.80 -12.30
CA ILE A 51 2.77 10.53 -11.17
C ILE A 51 4.03 11.32 -11.56
N ASP A 52 4.69 10.89 -12.64
CA ASP A 52 5.92 11.50 -13.18
C ASP A 52 5.71 12.45 -14.34
N THR A 53 4.47 12.71 -14.75
CA THR A 53 4.25 13.53 -15.94
C THR A 53 4.73 14.96 -15.65
N ILE A 54 5.85 15.33 -16.26
CA ILE A 54 6.35 16.70 -16.27
C ILE A 54 5.60 17.43 -17.38
N LEU A 55 4.62 18.23 -16.99
CA LEU A 55 3.89 19.12 -17.88
C LEU A 55 4.37 20.56 -17.65
N ASP A 56 4.35 21.38 -18.71
CA ASP A 56 4.43 22.82 -18.52
C ASP A 56 3.21 23.33 -17.72
N ALA A 57 3.32 24.52 -17.14
CA ALA A 57 2.30 25.06 -16.25
C ALA A 57 0.90 25.15 -16.90
N ASN A 58 0.83 25.44 -18.21
CA ASN A 58 -0.44 25.53 -18.92
C ASN A 58 -1.04 24.14 -19.14
N SER A 59 -0.26 23.19 -19.65
CA SER A 59 -0.70 21.79 -19.82
C SER A 59 -1.13 21.16 -18.49
N GLN A 60 -0.44 21.49 -17.39
CA GLN A 60 -0.83 21.05 -16.05
C GLN A 60 -2.18 21.65 -15.62
N ALA A 61 -2.38 22.95 -15.83
CA ALA A 61 -3.66 23.60 -15.52
C ALA A 61 -4.83 23.01 -16.33
N ILE A 62 -4.64 22.75 -17.62
CA ILE A 62 -5.68 22.14 -18.46
C ILE A 62 -5.96 20.69 -18.03
N THR A 63 -4.92 19.90 -17.74
CA THR A 63 -5.07 18.55 -17.17
C THR A 63 -5.86 18.58 -15.87
N ASN A 64 -5.58 19.55 -14.99
CA ASN A 64 -6.31 19.73 -13.75
C ASN A 64 -7.79 20.07 -13.98
N ASN A 65 -8.11 20.92 -14.96
CA ASN A 65 -9.50 21.22 -15.32
C ASN A 65 -10.26 19.97 -15.77
N LEU A 66 -9.63 19.12 -16.61
CA LEU A 66 -10.23 17.84 -17.02
C LEU A 66 -10.45 16.89 -15.83
N LEU A 67 -9.45 16.77 -14.94
CA LEU A 67 -9.52 15.85 -13.80
C LEU A 67 -10.39 16.33 -12.64
N GLN A 68 -10.85 17.58 -12.66
CA GLN A 68 -11.87 18.07 -11.74
C GLN A 68 -13.29 17.74 -12.21
N MET A 69 -13.48 17.24 -13.44
CA MET A 69 -14.79 16.87 -13.98
C MET A 69 -15.15 15.42 -13.58
N PRO A 70 -16.17 15.17 -12.74
CA PRO A 70 -16.48 13.83 -12.27
C PRO A 70 -16.82 12.85 -13.40
N ALA A 71 -17.55 13.33 -14.42
CA ALA A 71 -17.92 12.52 -15.58
C ALA A 71 -16.69 12.09 -16.40
N VAL A 72 -15.69 12.97 -16.54
CA VAL A 72 -14.42 12.65 -17.22
C VAL A 72 -13.67 11.57 -16.44
N VAL A 73 -13.52 11.71 -15.12
CA VAL A 73 -12.78 10.70 -14.33
C VAL A 73 -13.51 9.35 -14.33
N LYS A 74 -14.85 9.33 -14.21
CA LYS A 74 -15.63 8.09 -14.38
C LYS A 74 -15.42 7.44 -15.75
N TYR A 75 -15.30 8.26 -16.80
CA TYR A 75 -15.02 7.78 -18.14
C TYR A 75 -13.59 7.22 -18.28
N LEU A 76 -12.60 7.88 -17.68
CA LEU A 76 -11.23 7.39 -17.61
C LEU A 76 -11.13 6.05 -16.90
N LEU A 77 -11.83 5.86 -15.77
CA LEU A 77 -11.89 4.59 -15.04
C LEU A 77 -12.42 3.44 -15.92
N LYS A 78 -13.33 3.73 -16.86
CA LYS A 78 -13.78 2.75 -17.85
C LYS A 78 -12.68 2.44 -18.87
N ILE A 79 -12.10 3.48 -19.49
CA ILE A 79 -11.06 3.32 -20.52
C ILE A 79 -9.89 2.51 -19.97
N VAL A 80 -9.35 2.87 -18.81
CA VAL A 80 -8.15 2.22 -18.25
C VAL A 80 -8.43 0.76 -17.87
N GLY A 81 -9.68 0.40 -17.58
CA GLY A 81 -10.09 -0.98 -17.30
C GLY A 81 -10.28 -1.87 -18.53
N GLU A 82 -10.12 -1.34 -19.74
CA GLU A 82 -10.26 -2.12 -20.99
C GLU A 82 -8.96 -2.84 -21.35
N GLY A 83 -9.01 -4.19 -21.41
CA GLY A 83 -7.89 -5.02 -21.85
C GLY A 83 -6.61 -4.79 -21.03
N ASP A 84 -5.46 -4.80 -21.69
CA ASP A 84 -4.15 -4.72 -21.04
C ASP A 84 -3.61 -3.29 -20.89
N ARG A 85 -4.46 -2.25 -20.99
CA ARG A 85 -4.03 -0.84 -21.05
C ARG A 85 -3.19 -0.44 -19.84
N LEU A 86 -3.59 -0.80 -18.62
CA LEU A 86 -2.80 -0.52 -17.41
C LEU A 86 -1.43 -1.19 -17.45
N SER A 87 -1.37 -2.46 -17.83
CA SER A 87 -0.11 -3.21 -17.95
C SER A 87 0.83 -2.54 -18.97
N GLN A 88 0.30 -2.16 -20.14
CA GLN A 88 1.07 -1.49 -21.18
C GLN A 88 1.56 -0.10 -20.72
N LYS A 89 0.71 0.66 -20.04
CA LYS A 89 1.03 1.99 -19.50
C LYS A 89 2.21 1.95 -18.54
N PHE A 90 2.16 1.06 -17.54
CA PHE A 90 3.24 0.95 -16.56
C PHE A 90 4.50 0.34 -17.15
N THR A 91 4.37 -0.62 -18.07
CA THR A 91 5.53 -1.17 -18.80
C THR A 91 6.23 -0.12 -19.65
N ASN A 92 5.47 0.73 -20.36
CA ASN A 92 6.03 1.85 -21.12
C ASN A 92 6.72 2.87 -20.22
N SER A 93 6.10 3.22 -19.09
CA SER A 93 6.68 4.14 -18.10
C SER A 93 8.00 3.61 -17.57
N GLN A 94 8.07 2.33 -17.21
CA GLN A 94 9.30 1.71 -16.73
C GLN A 94 10.40 1.71 -17.79
N ARG A 95 10.06 1.43 -19.06
CA ARG A 95 11.02 1.53 -20.17
C ARG A 95 11.55 2.96 -20.35
N ILE A 96 10.70 3.97 -20.21
CA ILE A 96 11.10 5.37 -20.27
C ILE A 96 12.10 5.68 -19.15
N PHE A 97 11.81 5.27 -17.90
CA PHE A 97 12.73 5.48 -16.78
C PHE A 97 14.10 4.86 -17.01
N VAL A 98 14.14 3.63 -17.54
CA VAL A 98 15.41 2.96 -17.87
C VAL A 98 16.15 3.69 -18.99
N ASN A 99 15.46 4.03 -20.08
CA ASN A 99 16.06 4.72 -21.22
C ASN A 99 16.60 6.11 -20.85
N MET A 100 15.97 6.78 -19.88
CA MET A 100 16.41 8.08 -19.36
C MET A 100 17.49 7.97 -18.27
N GLY A 101 17.92 6.75 -17.90
CA GLY A 101 18.89 6.52 -16.83
C GLY A 101 18.37 6.89 -15.44
N GLN A 102 17.06 6.78 -15.22
CA GLN A 102 16.38 7.03 -13.94
C GLN A 102 16.12 5.76 -13.13
N ALA A 103 16.17 4.60 -13.77
CA ALA A 103 15.96 3.32 -13.14
C ALA A 103 16.89 2.23 -13.73
N ASP A 104 17.23 1.25 -12.91
CA ASP A 104 17.92 0.02 -13.27
C ASP A 104 17.41 -1.14 -12.39
N SER A 105 18.09 -2.29 -12.39
CA SER A 105 17.68 -3.46 -11.60
C SER A 105 17.88 -3.30 -10.10
N GLN A 106 18.67 -2.33 -9.66
CA GLN A 106 18.89 -1.99 -8.26
C GLN A 106 17.95 -0.85 -7.82
N HIS A 107 17.56 0.02 -8.75
CA HIS A 107 16.80 1.23 -8.51
C HIS A 107 15.55 1.24 -9.37
N LEU A 108 14.48 0.77 -8.78
CA LEU A 108 13.21 0.58 -9.47
C LEU A 108 12.42 1.88 -9.59
N GLY A 109 11.62 1.97 -10.65
CA GLY A 109 10.98 3.21 -11.09
C GLY A 109 9.86 3.64 -10.14
N PHE A 110 9.07 2.69 -9.62
CA PHE A 110 7.97 2.95 -8.70
C PHE A 110 8.30 2.60 -7.24
N LEU A 111 9.19 1.64 -7.00
CA LEU A 111 9.52 1.16 -5.65
C LEU A 111 10.53 1.98 -4.87
N ASP A 112 11.52 2.56 -5.54
CA ASP A 112 12.70 3.10 -4.85
C ASP A 112 12.78 4.62 -4.95
N ARG A 113 11.61 5.25 -4.91
CA ARG A 113 11.46 6.71 -5.03
C ARG A 113 11.46 7.43 -3.68
N GLY A 114 11.04 6.73 -2.62
CA GLY A 114 10.75 7.35 -1.34
C GLY A 114 9.57 8.32 -1.39
N VAL A 115 9.06 8.72 -0.22
CA VAL A 115 8.02 9.76 -0.16
C VAL A 115 8.56 11.17 -0.39
N ASN A 116 9.85 11.38 -0.18
CA ASN A 116 10.52 12.66 -0.43
C ASN A 116 10.97 12.82 -1.90
N GLY A 117 10.78 11.80 -2.73
CA GLY A 117 11.31 11.77 -4.09
C GLY A 117 12.82 11.60 -4.13
N CYS A 118 13.41 11.77 -5.31
CA CYS A 118 14.84 11.68 -5.55
C CYS A 118 15.28 12.83 -6.45
N VAL A 119 16.46 13.41 -6.20
CA VAL A 119 17.01 14.53 -6.99
C VAL A 119 18.13 14.00 -7.88
N ALA A 120 18.16 14.51 -9.13
CA ALA A 120 19.22 14.20 -10.09
C ALA A 120 20.62 14.38 -9.48
N GLY A 121 21.53 13.46 -9.78
CA GLY A 121 22.91 13.46 -9.30
C GLY A 121 23.12 12.94 -7.88
N LYS A 122 22.07 12.68 -7.09
CA LYS A 122 22.22 12.09 -5.74
C LYS A 122 22.76 10.67 -5.79
N MET A 123 22.38 9.90 -6.82
CA MET A 123 22.84 8.52 -7.00
C MET A 123 23.87 8.45 -8.11
N LYS A 124 25.09 8.01 -7.78
CA LYS A 124 26.20 7.93 -8.74
C LYS A 124 25.93 6.96 -9.90
N SER A 125 25.21 5.87 -9.64
CA SER A 125 24.83 4.88 -10.66
C SER A 125 23.76 5.38 -11.63
N LEU A 126 22.92 6.32 -11.19
CA LEU A 126 21.80 6.86 -11.95
C LEU A 126 21.77 8.40 -11.83
N PRO A 127 22.71 9.12 -12.48
CA PRO A 127 22.81 10.57 -12.34
C PRO A 127 21.57 11.32 -12.83
N SER A 128 20.76 10.70 -13.70
CA SER A 128 19.51 11.28 -14.23
C SER A 128 18.28 11.00 -13.37
N ARG A 129 18.40 10.19 -12.30
CA ARG A 129 17.29 9.80 -11.44
C ARG A 129 16.69 11.01 -10.73
N ASN A 130 15.51 11.42 -11.18
CA ASN A 130 14.79 12.56 -10.65
C ASN A 130 13.31 12.22 -10.57
N PHE A 131 12.82 12.09 -9.35
CA PHE A 131 11.45 11.70 -9.06
C PHE A 131 10.83 12.72 -8.11
N ALA A 132 9.65 13.21 -8.47
CA ALA A 132 8.90 14.13 -7.61
C ALA A 132 8.58 13.46 -6.27
N ALA A 133 8.47 14.30 -5.23
CA ALA A 133 7.98 13.88 -3.92
C ALA A 133 6.54 13.39 -4.01
N SER A 134 6.14 12.64 -2.99
CA SER A 134 4.78 12.16 -2.84
C SER A 134 3.77 13.31 -2.79
N PRO A 135 2.68 13.25 -3.57
CA PRO A 135 1.55 14.15 -3.36
C PRO A 135 0.89 13.93 -1.99
N LEU A 136 1.11 12.77 -1.37
CA LEU A 136 0.60 12.39 -0.05
C LEU A 136 1.60 12.66 1.10
N LEU A 137 2.79 13.22 0.83
CA LEU A 137 3.81 13.46 1.87
C LEU A 137 3.25 14.28 3.05
N ASN A 138 2.58 15.38 2.74
CA ASN A 138 2.01 16.28 3.74
C ASN A 138 0.80 15.68 4.47
N HIS A 139 0.31 14.53 4.04
CA HIS A 139 -0.81 13.83 4.67
C HIS A 139 -0.36 12.88 5.78
N ILE A 140 0.91 12.44 5.79
CA ILE A 140 1.43 11.44 6.73
C ILE A 140 1.18 11.80 8.20
N PRO A 141 1.41 13.05 8.67
CA PRO A 141 1.17 13.41 10.08
C PRO A 141 -0.28 13.20 10.53
N SER A 142 -1.25 13.20 9.61
CA SER A 142 -2.67 13.01 9.90
C SER A 142 -3.15 11.57 9.73
N TYR A 143 -2.28 10.62 9.36
CA TYR A 143 -2.69 9.25 9.05
C TYR A 143 -3.32 8.54 10.24
N ALA A 144 -2.72 8.65 11.43
CA ALA A 144 -3.29 8.05 12.63
C ALA A 144 -4.66 8.67 12.95
N ASP A 145 -4.81 9.99 12.94
CA ASP A 145 -6.10 10.62 13.23
C ASP A 145 -7.20 10.21 12.23
N ARG A 146 -6.86 10.09 10.95
CA ARG A 146 -7.80 9.62 9.92
C ARG A 146 -8.16 8.14 10.08
N LEU A 147 -7.19 7.28 10.42
CA LEU A 147 -7.45 5.87 10.73
C LEU A 147 -8.27 5.72 12.01
N ALA A 148 -8.17 6.64 12.97
CA ALA A 148 -8.97 6.66 14.19
C ALA A 148 -10.38 7.23 13.98
N SER A 149 -10.64 7.91 12.87
CA SER A 149 -11.92 8.55 12.56
C SER A 149 -12.89 7.59 11.89
N LEU A 150 -14.19 7.79 12.11
CA LEU A 150 -15.26 6.99 11.53
C LEU A 150 -16.07 7.78 10.49
N PRO A 151 -16.65 7.13 9.47
CA PRO A 151 -17.71 7.73 8.70
C PRO A 151 -18.89 8.00 9.65
N ASP A 152 -19.45 9.21 9.58
CA ASP A 152 -20.56 9.64 10.44
C ASP A 152 -21.92 9.10 9.98
N GLY A 153 -21.98 8.44 8.81
CA GLY A 153 -23.21 7.94 8.20
C GLY A 153 -24.11 9.04 7.64
N VAL A 154 -23.68 10.30 7.71
CA VAL A 154 -24.44 11.48 7.29
C VAL A 154 -23.73 12.19 6.13
N ASN A 155 -22.45 12.49 6.29
CA ASN A 155 -21.59 13.12 5.29
C ASN A 155 -20.71 12.10 4.57
N VAL A 156 -20.36 11.01 5.23
CA VAL A 156 -19.59 9.90 4.64
C VAL A 156 -20.23 8.58 5.03
N VAL A 157 -20.42 7.69 4.05
CA VAL A 157 -20.98 6.34 4.25
C VAL A 157 -19.93 5.26 3.95
N SER A 158 -20.26 4.00 4.19
CA SER A 158 -19.47 2.83 3.74
C SER A 158 -20.33 1.93 2.85
N TYR A 159 -19.87 0.72 2.55
CA TYR A 159 -20.64 -0.27 1.76
C TYR A 159 -21.90 -0.77 2.45
N GLY A 160 -21.93 -0.77 3.79
CA GLY A 160 -22.97 -1.44 4.57
C GLY A 160 -22.67 -2.93 4.75
N GLU A 161 -23.60 -3.65 5.38
CA GLU A 161 -23.44 -5.09 5.63
C GLU A 161 -23.50 -5.92 4.33
N VAL A 162 -24.30 -5.46 3.37
CA VAL A 162 -24.51 -6.11 2.08
C VAL A 162 -24.40 -5.07 0.98
N ALA A 163 -23.66 -5.39 -0.07
CA ALA A 163 -23.50 -4.54 -1.24
C ALA A 163 -23.64 -5.35 -2.54
N MET A 164 -23.91 -4.67 -3.65
CA MET A 164 -24.00 -5.27 -4.98
C MET A 164 -22.70 -4.99 -5.73
N LEU A 165 -22.09 -6.00 -6.33
CA LEU A 165 -20.98 -5.78 -7.27
C LEU A 165 -21.51 -5.03 -8.49
N ALA A 166 -20.84 -3.93 -8.85
CA ALA A 166 -21.22 -3.11 -9.99
C ALA A 166 -21.28 -3.92 -11.29
N GLY A 167 -22.28 -3.64 -12.12
CA GLY A 167 -22.48 -4.35 -13.39
C GLY A 167 -22.93 -5.81 -13.25
N SER A 168 -23.27 -6.29 -12.05
CA SER A 168 -23.66 -7.69 -11.80
C SER A 168 -24.95 -7.81 -10.97
N GLN A 169 -25.42 -9.06 -10.79
CA GLN A 169 -26.49 -9.40 -9.83
C GLN A 169 -25.94 -10.03 -8.53
N VAL A 170 -24.61 -9.98 -8.34
CA VAL A 170 -23.95 -10.63 -7.20
C VAL A 170 -24.04 -9.74 -5.96
N ARG A 171 -24.66 -10.27 -4.91
CA ARG A 171 -24.64 -9.69 -3.56
C ARG A 171 -23.43 -10.20 -2.79
N VAL A 172 -22.71 -9.28 -2.20
CA VAL A 172 -21.58 -9.57 -1.31
C VAL A 172 -21.96 -9.16 0.11
N ARG A 173 -21.44 -9.90 1.09
CA ARG A 173 -21.71 -9.66 2.51
C ARG A 173 -20.40 -9.43 3.24
N PHE A 174 -20.34 -8.33 3.98
CA PHE A 174 -19.26 -8.07 4.92
C PHE A 174 -19.58 -8.79 6.23
N LEU A 175 -18.60 -9.49 6.78
CA LEU A 175 -18.74 -10.27 8.00
C LEU A 175 -18.03 -9.58 9.17
N PRO A 176 -18.42 -9.86 10.43
CA PRO A 176 -17.66 -9.41 11.59
C PRO A 176 -16.17 -9.74 11.43
N TYR A 177 -15.31 -8.77 11.73
CA TYR A 177 -13.88 -8.97 11.67
C TYR A 177 -13.49 -10.17 12.56
N PRO A 178 -12.67 -11.13 12.12
CA PRO A 178 -12.50 -12.39 12.84
C PRO A 178 -11.71 -12.16 14.14
N ALA A 179 -11.90 -13.03 15.13
CA ALA A 179 -11.17 -12.94 16.40
C ALA A 179 -9.67 -13.20 16.19
N ILE A 180 -8.83 -12.85 17.17
CA ILE A 180 -7.46 -13.37 17.17
C ILE A 180 -7.52 -14.90 17.19
N ASN A 181 -6.50 -15.55 16.62
CA ASN A 181 -6.39 -17.01 16.53
C ASN A 181 -7.36 -17.68 15.54
N GLU A 182 -8.18 -16.91 14.83
CA GLU A 182 -9.10 -17.39 13.81
C GLU A 182 -8.70 -16.90 12.42
N ILE A 183 -8.78 -17.81 11.44
CA ILE A 183 -8.66 -17.47 10.02
C ILE A 183 -10.09 -17.24 9.49
N PRO A 184 -10.39 -16.09 8.86
CA PRO A 184 -11.70 -15.85 8.26
C PRO A 184 -11.95 -16.79 7.09
N ASN A 185 -13.19 -16.83 6.61
CA ASN A 185 -13.45 -17.32 5.27
C ASN A 185 -12.80 -16.39 4.25
N ILE A 186 -11.82 -16.89 3.49
CA ILE A 186 -11.15 -16.15 2.42
C ILE A 186 -11.66 -16.69 1.08
N GLU A 187 -12.32 -15.83 0.32
CA GLU A 187 -12.89 -16.18 -0.97
C GLU A 187 -11.78 -16.35 -2.02
N ASN A 188 -11.78 -17.49 -2.72
CA ASN A 188 -10.80 -17.76 -3.79
C ASN A 188 -11.29 -17.34 -5.18
N ILE A 189 -12.30 -16.45 -5.23
CA ILE A 189 -12.89 -15.92 -6.46
C ILE A 189 -12.85 -14.39 -6.42
N GLY A 190 -12.72 -13.74 -7.57
CA GLY A 190 -12.72 -12.28 -7.70
C GLY A 190 -11.34 -11.66 -7.90
N LEU A 191 -10.26 -12.45 -7.90
CA LEU A 191 -8.89 -12.00 -8.22
C LEU A 191 -8.35 -12.64 -9.51
N GLU A 192 -9.23 -13.09 -10.41
CA GLU A 192 -8.86 -13.70 -11.70
C GLU A 192 -8.19 -12.69 -12.63
N PHE A 193 -8.42 -11.39 -12.41
CA PHE A 193 -7.83 -10.31 -13.21
C PHE A 193 -6.35 -10.04 -12.91
N LEU A 194 -5.80 -10.55 -11.80
CA LEU A 194 -4.38 -10.32 -11.48
C LEU A 194 -3.49 -11.07 -12.46
N ASP A 195 -2.39 -10.44 -12.89
CA ASP A 195 -1.36 -11.07 -13.75
C ASP A 195 -0.85 -12.39 -13.14
N ASP A 196 -0.49 -13.36 -13.98
CA ASP A 196 0.00 -14.68 -13.54
C ASP A 196 1.28 -14.61 -12.71
N SER A 197 2.06 -13.53 -12.84
CA SER A 197 3.21 -13.29 -11.96
C SER A 197 2.80 -13.06 -10.51
N ILE A 198 1.57 -12.60 -10.23
CA ILE A 198 1.04 -12.44 -8.87
C ILE A 198 0.62 -13.82 -8.36
N GLN A 199 1.56 -14.51 -7.71
CA GLN A 199 1.36 -15.89 -7.23
C GLN A 199 0.59 -15.96 -5.92
N GLU A 200 0.78 -15.00 -5.02
CA GLU A 200 0.02 -14.88 -3.78
C GLU A 200 -0.59 -13.49 -3.65
N ALA A 201 -1.87 -13.45 -3.32
CA ALA A 201 -2.58 -12.23 -2.99
C ALA A 201 -3.58 -12.49 -1.86
N CYS A 202 -3.71 -11.53 -0.97
CA CYS A 202 -4.85 -11.44 -0.06
C CYS A 202 -5.28 -9.98 0.01
N ILE A 203 -6.58 -9.75 -0.07
CA ILE A 203 -7.22 -8.43 0.01
C ILE A 203 -8.32 -8.53 1.07
N CYS A 204 -8.32 -7.57 1.99
CA CYS A 204 -9.32 -7.40 3.03
C CYS A 204 -9.96 -6.03 2.87
N ILE A 205 -11.24 -6.03 2.54
CA ILE A 205 -12.03 -4.82 2.28
C ILE A 205 -12.90 -4.54 3.48
N GLY A 206 -12.84 -3.32 4.00
CA GLY A 206 -13.55 -2.91 5.20
C GLY A 206 -14.87 -2.22 4.87
N SER A 207 -15.90 -2.52 5.66
CA SER A 207 -17.10 -1.70 5.71
C SER A 207 -17.53 -1.37 7.13
N MET A 208 -17.77 -0.07 7.38
CA MET A 208 -18.26 0.40 8.66
C MET A 208 -19.77 0.22 8.77
N VAL A 209 -20.21 -0.55 9.78
CA VAL A 209 -21.62 -0.80 10.10
C VAL A 209 -21.80 -0.66 11.61
N ASN A 210 -22.70 0.22 12.05
CA ASN A 210 -23.00 0.46 13.47
C ASN A 210 -21.76 0.71 14.34
N GLY A 211 -20.80 1.49 13.83
CA GLY A 211 -19.56 1.83 14.53
C GLY A 211 -18.52 0.70 14.61
N GLN A 212 -18.74 -0.42 13.91
CA GLN A 212 -17.79 -1.54 13.82
C GLN A 212 -17.34 -1.79 12.38
N MET A 213 -16.06 -2.12 12.22
CA MET A 213 -15.52 -2.54 10.95
C MET A 213 -15.89 -4.01 10.68
N LEU A 214 -16.75 -4.21 9.69
CA LEU A 214 -16.94 -5.51 9.03
C LEU A 214 -15.90 -5.67 7.91
N SER A 215 -15.69 -6.91 7.48
CA SER A 215 -14.66 -7.23 6.49
C SER A 215 -15.11 -8.30 5.50
N ARG A 216 -14.60 -8.19 4.28
CA ARG A 216 -14.63 -9.24 3.26
C ARG A 216 -13.19 -9.60 2.89
N TRP A 217 -12.89 -10.89 2.79
CA TRP A 217 -11.55 -11.40 2.52
C TRP A 217 -11.54 -12.15 1.20
N ILE A 218 -10.63 -11.79 0.31
CA ILE A 218 -10.49 -12.37 -1.02
C ILE A 218 -9.02 -12.71 -1.24
N GLY A 219 -8.71 -13.82 -1.90
CA GLY A 219 -7.35 -14.29 -2.03
C GLY A 219 -7.04 -15.15 -3.23
N ARG A 220 -5.77 -15.10 -3.64
CA ARG A 220 -5.14 -16.05 -4.57
C ARG A 220 -4.00 -16.71 -3.81
N ASN A 221 -4.10 -18.02 -3.58
CA ASN A 221 -3.18 -18.76 -2.70
C ASN A 221 -2.93 -18.05 -1.34
N PRO A 222 -3.96 -17.50 -0.67
CA PRO A 222 -3.78 -16.51 0.40
C PRO A 222 -3.08 -17.07 1.64
N LEU A 223 -3.16 -18.38 1.87
CA LEU A 223 -2.59 -19.09 3.02
C LEU A 223 -1.29 -19.86 2.68
N ARG A 224 -0.75 -19.72 1.46
CA ARG A 224 0.51 -20.36 1.09
C ARG A 224 1.66 -19.67 1.82
N ASN A 225 2.38 -20.43 2.66
CA ASN A 225 3.51 -19.89 3.42
C ASN A 225 4.77 -19.85 2.54
N VAL A 226 5.24 -18.64 2.25
CA VAL A 226 6.40 -18.35 1.41
C VAL A 226 7.20 -17.20 1.99
N GLN A 227 8.34 -16.87 1.37
CA GLN A 227 9.14 -15.72 1.77
C GLN A 227 8.45 -14.42 1.31
N PHE A 228 8.24 -13.50 2.25
CA PHE A 228 7.70 -12.16 1.99
C PHE A 228 8.75 -11.04 2.17
N TRP A 229 10.04 -11.38 2.17
CA TRP A 229 11.14 -10.43 2.19
C TRP A 229 10.97 -9.32 3.26
N SER A 230 11.34 -8.09 2.92
CA SER A 230 11.25 -6.91 3.78
C SER A 230 9.82 -6.53 4.18
N SER A 231 8.78 -7.04 3.51
CA SER A 231 7.39 -6.82 3.92
C SER A 231 7.11 -7.35 5.34
N THR A 232 7.90 -8.33 5.79
CA THR A 232 7.77 -8.91 7.14
C THR A 232 8.47 -8.11 8.25
N LYS A 233 9.24 -7.06 7.93
CA LYS A 233 10.03 -6.30 8.91
C LYS A 233 9.19 -5.44 9.86
N ILE A 234 7.93 -5.19 9.51
CA ILE A 234 6.96 -4.55 10.41
C ILE A 234 6.58 -5.45 11.60
N LEU A 235 6.75 -6.76 11.48
CA LEU A 235 6.35 -7.72 12.52
C LEU A 235 7.15 -7.59 13.82
N PRO A 236 8.51 -7.56 13.81
CA PRO A 236 9.26 -7.35 15.04
C PRO A 236 9.06 -5.95 15.64
N LEU A 237 8.82 -4.90 14.83
CA LEU A 237 8.42 -3.58 15.34
C LEU A 237 7.10 -3.65 16.11
N LEU A 238 6.09 -4.26 15.50
CA LEU A 238 4.77 -4.43 16.09
C LEU A 238 4.81 -5.28 17.35
N TYR A 239 5.64 -6.32 17.35
CA TYR A 239 5.89 -7.14 18.53
C TYR A 239 6.44 -6.31 19.69
N THR A 240 7.46 -5.51 19.44
CA THR A 240 8.07 -4.62 20.44
C THR A 240 7.05 -3.61 20.96
N ILE A 241 6.19 -3.06 20.11
CA ILE A 241 5.07 -2.20 20.55
C ILE A 241 4.15 -2.92 21.53
N CYS A 242 3.68 -4.12 21.17
CA CYS A 242 2.80 -4.90 22.04
C CYS A 242 3.47 -5.23 23.39
N LYS A 243 4.77 -5.59 23.37
CA LYS A 243 5.53 -5.94 24.57
C LYS A 243 5.80 -4.73 25.46
N ALA A 244 6.15 -3.59 24.87
CA ALA A 244 6.35 -2.34 25.58
C ALA A 244 5.05 -1.85 26.24
N ASN A 245 3.93 -1.85 25.49
CA ASN A 245 2.64 -1.44 26.05
C ASN A 245 2.07 -2.43 27.07
N LEU A 246 2.47 -3.70 27.04
CA LEU A 246 2.14 -4.65 28.11
C LEU A 246 2.87 -4.29 29.42
N ALA A 247 4.12 -3.82 29.33
CA ALA A 247 4.91 -3.41 30.48
C ALA A 247 4.50 -2.03 31.01
N GLU A 248 4.32 -1.05 30.12
CA GLU A 248 3.99 0.34 30.43
C GLU A 248 2.91 0.86 29.46
N PRO A 249 1.60 0.63 29.73
CA PRO A 249 0.51 0.98 28.80
C PRO A 249 0.39 2.46 28.48
N ASN A 250 0.80 3.34 29.40
CA ASN A 250 0.65 4.78 29.23
C ASN A 250 1.90 5.46 28.64
N GLN A 251 3.00 4.73 28.44
CA GLN A 251 4.23 5.28 27.87
C GLN A 251 4.13 5.27 26.33
N PRO A 252 4.13 6.44 25.66
CA PRO A 252 4.22 6.50 24.21
C PRO A 252 5.57 5.94 23.74
N ILE A 253 5.53 5.02 22.77
CA ILE A 253 6.75 4.35 22.32
C ILE A 253 7.68 5.27 21.53
N GLU A 254 7.17 6.35 20.93
CA GLU A 254 7.97 7.36 20.22
C GLU A 254 9.06 7.97 21.11
N PHE A 255 8.79 8.13 22.42
CA PHE A 255 9.73 8.67 23.40
C PHE A 255 10.61 7.59 24.04
N CYS A 256 10.44 6.32 23.67
CA CYS A 256 11.30 5.26 24.17
C CYS A 256 12.63 5.25 23.40
N ALA A 257 13.71 5.01 24.14
CA ALA A 257 15.05 4.94 23.59
C ALA A 257 15.50 3.48 23.47
N ILE A 258 16.09 3.12 22.33
CA ILE A 258 16.79 1.86 22.13
C ILE A 258 18.25 2.10 22.48
N ALA A 259 18.78 1.31 23.40
CA ALA A 259 20.17 1.37 23.81
C ALA A 259 20.84 0.01 23.66
N ASP A 260 22.15 0.02 23.45
CA ASP A 260 22.97 -1.18 23.56
C ASP A 260 23.29 -1.44 25.03
N SER A 261 22.94 -2.63 25.54
CA SER A 261 23.28 -3.01 26.91
C SER A 261 24.79 -3.01 27.18
N ASN A 262 25.61 -3.15 26.12
CA ASN A 262 27.06 -3.13 26.21
C ASN A 262 27.67 -1.71 26.00
N GLY A 263 26.85 -0.71 25.66
CA GLY A 263 27.28 0.67 25.46
C GLY A 263 28.15 0.91 24.22
N SER A 264 28.17 0.00 23.25
CA SER A 264 29.01 0.13 22.04
C SER A 264 28.39 1.03 20.97
N GLN A 265 27.07 1.24 21.00
CA GLN A 265 26.34 2.09 20.06
C GLN A 265 25.60 3.21 20.82
N PRO A 266 25.47 4.41 20.21
CA PRO A 266 24.69 5.50 20.79
C PRO A 266 23.21 5.10 20.88
N SER A 267 22.52 5.61 21.90
CA SER A 267 21.08 5.40 22.04
C SER A 267 20.30 6.20 20.99
N ARG A 268 19.18 5.65 20.52
CA ARG A 268 18.37 6.16 19.41
C ARG A 268 16.89 5.99 19.74
N SER A 269 16.03 6.85 19.20
CA SER A 269 14.59 6.69 19.46
C SER A 269 14.02 5.47 18.72
N PHE A 270 12.96 4.88 19.27
CA PHE A 270 12.18 3.86 18.57
C PHE A 270 11.64 4.40 17.24
N GLU A 271 11.15 5.65 17.24
CA GLU A 271 10.58 6.31 16.05
C GLU A 271 11.58 6.40 14.90
N GLU A 272 12.80 6.88 15.15
CA GLU A 272 13.86 6.97 14.15
C GLU A 272 14.12 5.59 13.52
N MET A 273 14.26 4.58 14.36
CA MET A 273 14.58 3.22 13.94
C MET A 273 13.45 2.58 13.14
N ALA A 274 12.20 2.79 13.55
CA ALA A 274 11.03 2.33 12.81
C ALA A 274 10.94 3.00 11.43
N GLN A 275 11.16 4.32 11.38
CA GLN A 275 11.13 5.08 10.12
C GLN A 275 12.23 4.61 9.16
N ARG A 276 13.46 4.40 9.64
CA ARG A 276 14.59 3.89 8.84
C ARG A 276 14.34 2.50 8.25
N ILE A 277 13.66 1.61 8.99
CA ILE A 277 13.27 0.28 8.49
C ILE A 277 12.33 0.39 7.28
N CYS A 278 11.42 1.37 7.29
CA CYS A 278 10.42 1.57 6.25
C CYS A 278 10.96 2.39 5.07
N ASN A 279 11.64 3.52 5.32
CA ASN A 279 12.09 4.45 4.28
C ASN A 279 13.43 4.07 3.62
N TYR A 280 14.11 3.03 4.11
CA TYR A 280 15.40 2.56 3.63
C TYR A 280 16.53 3.61 3.66
N ASP A 281 16.50 4.55 4.61
CA ASP A 281 17.63 5.43 4.87
C ASP A 281 18.76 4.67 5.59
N GLU A 282 19.76 4.26 4.81
CA GLU A 282 20.91 3.47 5.27
C GLU A 282 22.11 4.33 5.72
N SER A 283 21.90 5.62 5.98
CA SER A 283 22.94 6.47 6.57
C SER A 283 23.45 5.93 7.90
N GLU A 284 24.70 6.25 8.24
CA GLU A 284 25.36 5.83 9.49
C GLU A 284 25.46 4.30 9.68
N GLY A 285 25.39 3.53 8.58
CA GLY A 285 25.51 2.06 8.61
C GLY A 285 24.26 1.34 9.13
N MET A 286 23.12 2.03 9.22
CA MET A 286 21.86 1.47 9.69
C MET A 286 21.00 0.96 8.53
N THR A 287 21.26 -0.27 8.08
CA THR A 287 20.43 -0.88 7.02
C THR A 287 19.06 -1.33 7.56
N SER A 288 18.04 -1.32 6.71
CA SER A 288 16.70 -1.82 7.06
C SER A 288 16.74 -3.29 7.54
N ASN A 289 17.65 -4.11 7.00
CA ASN A 289 17.84 -5.51 7.41
C ASN A 289 18.45 -5.61 8.82
N ALA A 290 19.53 -4.88 9.10
CA ALA A 290 20.22 -4.91 10.39
C ALA A 290 19.34 -4.37 11.51
N LEU A 291 18.56 -3.32 11.26
CA LEU A 291 17.61 -2.77 12.22
C LEU A 291 16.46 -3.75 12.49
N ALA A 292 15.86 -4.36 11.46
CA ALA A 292 14.80 -5.34 11.68
C ALA A 292 15.31 -6.61 12.39
N ALA A 293 16.56 -7.01 12.13
CA ALA A 293 17.22 -8.08 12.88
C ALA A 293 17.46 -7.69 14.35
N MET A 294 17.81 -6.43 14.64
CA MET A 294 17.87 -5.90 16.01
C MET A 294 16.52 -5.97 16.72
N PHE A 295 15.41 -5.56 16.09
CA PHE A 295 14.10 -5.66 16.74
C PHE A 295 13.66 -7.10 17.02
N LYS A 296 14.11 -8.07 16.21
CA LYS A 296 13.90 -9.50 16.53
C LYS A 296 14.56 -9.89 17.86
N GLN A 297 15.62 -9.20 18.29
CA GLN A 297 16.29 -9.47 19.57
C GLN A 297 15.47 -9.08 20.80
N PHE A 298 14.30 -8.42 20.67
CA PHE A 298 13.38 -8.25 21.81
C PHE A 298 12.55 -9.50 22.14
N ALA A 299 12.76 -10.61 21.42
CA ALA A 299 12.05 -11.87 21.61
C ALA A 299 12.94 -13.07 21.29
N THR A 300 12.64 -14.23 21.88
CA THR A 300 13.16 -15.48 21.33
C THR A 300 12.49 -15.78 19.97
N PRO A 301 13.13 -16.54 19.06
CA PRO A 301 12.50 -16.92 17.79
C PRO A 301 11.14 -17.62 17.99
N LEU A 302 11.05 -18.51 18.98
CA LEU A 302 9.82 -19.26 19.26
C LEU A 302 8.72 -18.37 19.86
N GLU A 303 9.07 -17.42 20.74
CA GLU A 303 8.15 -16.43 21.31
C GLU A 303 7.53 -15.58 20.19
N LEU A 304 8.36 -15.02 19.30
CA LEU A 304 7.90 -14.17 18.19
C LEU A 304 7.02 -14.95 17.21
N GLN A 305 7.41 -16.17 16.84
CA GLN A 305 6.58 -17.04 15.98
C GLN A 305 5.25 -17.38 16.66
N THR A 306 5.26 -17.75 17.94
CA THR A 306 4.05 -18.12 18.68
C THR A 306 3.09 -16.95 18.78
N TRP A 307 3.61 -15.75 19.02
CA TRP A 307 2.84 -14.52 18.97
C TRP A 307 2.17 -14.32 17.60
N LEU A 308 2.91 -14.47 16.50
CA LEU A 308 2.37 -14.31 15.15
C LEU A 308 1.28 -15.37 14.85
N LYS A 309 1.53 -16.64 15.16
CA LYS A 309 0.54 -17.73 15.03
C LYS A 309 -0.74 -17.49 15.83
N ARG A 310 -0.64 -16.75 16.95
CA ARG A 310 -1.78 -16.41 17.79
C ARG A 310 -2.59 -15.25 17.23
N ILE A 311 -1.95 -14.20 16.73
CA ILE A 311 -2.68 -13.03 16.24
C ILE A 311 -3.31 -13.25 14.85
N THR A 312 -2.70 -14.10 14.00
CA THR A 312 -3.25 -14.42 12.68
C THR A 312 -4.09 -15.69 12.63
N GLY A 313 -3.86 -16.64 13.56
CA GLY A 313 -4.49 -17.96 13.54
C GLY A 313 -3.81 -18.98 12.63
N ASN A 314 -2.90 -18.57 11.74
CA ASN A 314 -2.17 -19.49 10.86
C ASN A 314 -1.15 -20.31 11.66
N LYS A 315 -1.48 -21.57 11.94
CA LYS A 315 -0.62 -22.48 12.72
C LYS A 315 0.56 -23.05 11.94
N ASN A 316 0.53 -22.92 10.61
CA ASN A 316 1.50 -23.55 9.72
C ASN A 316 2.66 -22.62 9.35
N LEU A 317 2.63 -21.34 9.75
CA LEU A 317 3.72 -20.41 9.45
C LEU A 317 5.01 -20.74 10.21
N THR A 318 6.13 -20.28 9.66
CA THR A 318 7.46 -20.32 10.28
C THR A 318 8.03 -18.90 10.29
N PHE A 319 8.47 -18.40 11.44
CA PHE A 319 9.02 -17.04 11.54
C PHE A 319 10.18 -16.99 12.53
N LEU A 320 11.26 -17.69 12.19
CA LEU A 320 12.43 -17.92 13.04
C LEU A 320 13.69 -17.24 12.51
N GLY A 321 13.71 -16.92 11.20
CA GLY A 321 14.88 -16.46 10.48
C GLY A 321 15.25 -15.00 10.67
N ARG A 322 16.45 -14.62 10.22
CA ARG A 322 16.90 -13.22 10.11
C ARG A 322 16.70 -12.66 8.70
N TYR A 323 17.16 -11.43 8.49
CA TYR A 323 17.08 -10.71 7.20
C TYR A 323 18.43 -10.68 6.47
N GLY A 324 19.18 -11.78 6.50
CA GLY A 324 20.50 -11.88 5.85
C GLY A 324 21.65 -11.16 6.58
N GLU A 325 21.36 -10.16 7.41
CA GLU A 325 22.37 -9.35 8.12
C GLU A 325 22.42 -9.61 9.62
N LYS A 326 23.50 -9.17 10.27
CA LYS A 326 23.59 -9.14 11.74
C LYS A 326 22.74 -7.98 12.28
N PRO A 327 22.19 -8.11 13.50
CA PRO A 327 21.59 -6.98 14.20
C PRO A 327 22.51 -5.77 14.29
N TYR A 328 21.96 -4.57 14.13
CA TYR A 328 22.71 -3.32 14.37
C TYR A 328 23.18 -3.20 15.83
N ILE A 329 22.30 -3.58 16.78
CA ILE A 329 22.62 -3.82 18.18
C ILE A 329 22.26 -5.28 18.49
N GLU A 330 23.22 -6.07 18.96
CA GLU A 330 23.00 -7.50 19.27
C GLU A 330 22.21 -7.71 20.57
N MET A 331 22.34 -6.80 21.54
CA MET A 331 21.66 -6.85 22.83
C MET A 331 20.87 -5.56 23.12
N PRO A 332 19.83 -5.26 22.33
CA PRO A 332 19.08 -4.02 22.49
C PRO A 332 18.19 -4.08 23.73
N ILE A 333 18.19 -2.99 24.51
CA ILE A 333 17.19 -2.72 25.55
C ILE A 333 16.30 -1.57 25.10
N LEU A 334 15.02 -1.62 25.45
CA LEU A 334 14.10 -0.50 25.28
C LEU A 334 13.94 0.19 26.63
N LEU A 335 14.27 1.48 26.66
CA LEU A 335 14.18 2.35 27.82
C LEU A 335 12.97 3.27 27.67
N ASP A 336 12.25 3.51 28.75
CA ASP A 336 11.21 4.55 28.80
C ASP A 336 11.83 5.97 28.89
N SER A 337 10.96 6.97 28.98
CA SER A 337 11.36 8.39 29.07
C SER A 337 12.17 8.72 30.34
N THR A 338 12.16 7.86 31.36
CA THR A 338 12.93 8.01 32.61
C THR A 338 14.27 7.27 32.57
N GLY A 339 14.52 6.48 31.52
CA GLY A 339 15.68 5.61 31.40
C GLY A 339 15.49 4.23 32.03
N LYS A 340 14.27 3.88 32.48
CA LYS A 340 13.98 2.54 33.00
C LYS A 340 13.84 1.56 31.84
N ASN A 341 14.47 0.39 31.97
CA ASN A 341 14.31 -0.71 31.01
C ASN A 341 12.90 -1.30 31.09
N ILE A 342 12.18 -1.27 29.97
CA ILE A 342 10.82 -1.81 29.81
C ILE A 342 10.77 -3.06 28.92
N VAL A 343 11.74 -3.25 28.02
CA VAL A 343 11.86 -4.46 27.21
C VAL A 343 13.32 -4.89 27.11
N SER A 344 13.62 -6.06 27.67
CA SER A 344 14.96 -6.65 27.65
C SER A 344 15.21 -7.50 26.41
N PRO A 345 16.49 -7.68 26.01
CA PRO A 345 16.86 -8.53 24.89
C PRO A 345 16.70 -10.01 25.21
N SER A 346 16.59 -10.79 24.14
CA SER A 346 16.76 -12.23 24.08
C SER A 346 18.17 -12.55 23.57
N LYS A 347 18.77 -13.64 24.07
CA LYS A 347 20.07 -14.14 23.60
C LYS A 347 19.95 -15.18 22.49
N ASP A 348 18.73 -15.63 22.22
CA ASP A 348 18.49 -16.75 21.30
C ASP A 348 18.68 -16.29 19.85
N PRO A 349 19.58 -16.93 19.08
CA PRO A 349 19.86 -16.50 17.73
C PRO A 349 18.68 -16.83 16.79
N HIS A 350 18.22 -15.83 16.05
CA HIS A 350 17.22 -16.00 14.98
C HIS A 350 17.85 -16.70 13.77
N ARG A 351 17.47 -17.98 13.57
CA ARG A 351 17.94 -18.87 12.50
C ARG A 351 16.75 -19.59 11.88
N GLY A 352 16.87 -19.93 10.59
CA GLY A 352 15.82 -20.61 9.83
C GLY A 352 15.08 -19.66 8.90
N ASP A 353 13.84 -20.02 8.57
CA ASP A 353 13.05 -19.32 7.56
C ASP A 353 12.04 -18.31 8.15
N ASN A 354 11.53 -17.46 7.27
CA ASN A 354 10.40 -16.56 7.50
C ASN A 354 9.30 -16.88 6.46
N LEU A 355 8.71 -18.07 6.57
CA LEU A 355 7.62 -18.55 5.71
C LEU A 355 6.27 -18.15 6.30
N ILE A 356 5.67 -17.09 5.76
CA ILE A 356 4.35 -16.61 6.15
C ILE A 356 3.47 -16.44 4.90
N SER A 357 2.18 -16.20 5.09
CA SER A 357 1.24 -16.07 3.98
C SER A 357 0.86 -14.63 3.67
N ALA A 358 0.29 -14.38 2.49
CA ALA A 358 -0.27 -13.08 2.14
C ALA A 358 -1.39 -12.68 3.12
N TYR A 359 -2.18 -13.66 3.56
CA TYR A 359 -3.19 -13.48 4.60
C TYR A 359 -2.57 -12.97 5.90
N ASP A 360 -1.45 -13.54 6.38
CA ASP A 360 -0.85 -13.12 7.64
C ASP A 360 -0.49 -11.63 7.64
N LEU A 361 0.14 -11.14 6.57
CA LEU A 361 0.50 -9.72 6.45
C LEU A 361 -0.72 -8.82 6.24
N THR A 362 -1.70 -9.25 5.44
CA THR A 362 -2.96 -8.52 5.25
C THR A 362 -3.73 -8.39 6.57
N ARG A 363 -3.74 -9.46 7.37
CA ARG A 363 -4.31 -9.50 8.72
C ARG A 363 -3.62 -8.55 9.67
N ILE A 364 -2.29 -8.51 9.64
CA ILE A 364 -1.52 -7.60 10.49
C ILE A 364 -1.81 -6.15 10.13
N VAL A 365 -1.73 -5.79 8.85
CA VAL A 365 -1.95 -4.42 8.42
C VAL A 365 -3.40 -3.96 8.65
N SER A 366 -4.39 -4.84 8.49
CA SER A 366 -5.78 -4.54 8.85
C SER A 366 -6.00 -4.39 10.36
N GLN A 367 -5.29 -5.16 11.20
CA GLN A 367 -5.33 -4.95 12.65
C GLN A 367 -4.69 -3.63 13.08
N ILE A 368 -3.63 -3.17 12.39
CA ILE A 368 -3.01 -1.86 12.63
C ILE A 368 -3.99 -0.75 12.22
N SER A 369 -4.49 -0.80 10.98
CA SER A 369 -5.30 0.27 10.39
C SER A 369 -6.68 0.40 11.02
N TRP A 370 -7.29 -0.72 11.42
CA TRP A 370 -8.65 -0.75 11.99
C TRP A 370 -8.67 -0.99 13.50
N HIS A 371 -7.54 -0.85 14.21
CA HIS A 371 -7.41 -1.19 15.63
C HIS A 371 -8.52 -0.58 16.49
N ARG A 372 -8.91 0.68 16.23
CA ARG A 372 -9.96 1.36 16.99
C ARG A 372 -11.38 0.95 16.64
N HIS A 373 -11.56 0.32 15.48
CA HIS A 373 -12.86 0.03 14.86
C HIS A 373 -13.26 -1.44 14.91
N ILE A 374 -12.33 -2.30 15.33
CA ILE A 374 -12.61 -3.71 15.60
C ILE A 374 -12.81 -3.95 17.11
N PRO A 375 -13.55 -5.00 17.51
CA PRO A 375 -13.77 -5.34 18.92
C PRO A 375 -12.46 -5.60 19.69
N PRO A 376 -12.37 -5.29 20.99
CA PRO A 376 -11.16 -5.51 21.79
C PRO A 376 -10.60 -6.93 21.73
N THR A 377 -11.45 -7.95 21.62
CA THR A 377 -11.07 -9.37 21.48
C THR A 377 -10.35 -9.69 20.16
N ASN A 378 -10.43 -8.79 19.18
CA ASN A 378 -9.93 -8.99 17.82
C ASN A 378 -8.70 -8.10 17.54
N ARG A 379 -8.38 -7.20 18.47
CA ARG A 379 -7.27 -6.25 18.42
C ARG A 379 -5.93 -6.92 18.68
N LEU A 380 -4.87 -6.22 18.31
CA LEU A 380 -3.50 -6.57 18.69
C LEU A 380 -3.38 -6.56 20.22
N PRO A 381 -2.91 -7.66 20.84
CA PRO A 381 -2.82 -7.75 22.30
C PRO A 381 -1.95 -6.64 22.89
N ALA A 382 -2.47 -5.97 23.93
CA ALA A 382 -1.83 -4.88 24.68
C ALA A 382 -1.49 -3.60 23.90
N ALA A 383 -1.50 -3.62 22.56
CA ALA A 383 -1.16 -2.47 21.73
C ALA A 383 -2.06 -1.25 22.01
N GLN A 384 -1.43 -0.12 22.25
CA GLN A 384 -2.10 1.16 22.49
C GLN A 384 -2.05 2.04 21.25
N TRP A 385 -3.10 2.83 21.06
CA TRP A 385 -3.22 3.65 19.86
C TRP A 385 -2.09 4.69 19.71
N HIS A 386 -1.68 5.29 20.83
CA HIS A 386 -0.55 6.24 20.85
C HIS A 386 0.75 5.61 20.35
N SER A 387 0.98 4.32 20.59
CA SER A 387 2.19 3.63 20.16
C SER A 387 2.08 3.05 18.74
N LEU A 388 0.87 2.65 18.31
CA LEU A 388 0.61 2.29 16.92
C LEU A 388 0.78 3.50 15.98
N THR A 389 0.54 4.71 16.48
CA THR A 389 0.75 5.96 15.72
C THR A 389 2.18 6.07 15.19
N SER A 390 3.19 5.74 15.98
CA SER A 390 4.60 5.75 15.53
C SER A 390 4.86 4.77 14.38
N LEU A 391 4.25 3.57 14.42
CA LEU A 391 4.37 2.60 13.34
C LEU A 391 3.60 3.03 12.08
N ILE A 392 2.40 3.60 12.25
CA ILE A 392 1.60 4.15 11.14
C ILE A 392 2.37 5.25 10.42
N THR A 393 2.98 6.17 11.17
CA THR A 393 3.83 7.24 10.61
C THR A 393 5.03 6.64 9.89
N ALA A 394 5.77 5.72 10.51
CA ALA A 394 6.93 5.06 9.89
C ALA A 394 6.57 4.36 8.57
N MET A 395 5.48 3.58 8.54
CA MET A 395 4.98 2.93 7.32
C MET A 395 4.46 3.91 6.28
N GLY A 396 4.03 5.11 6.68
CA GLY A 396 3.69 6.20 5.77
C GLY A 396 4.89 6.77 5.02
N TYR A 397 6.11 6.60 5.57
CA TYR A 397 7.37 6.99 4.93
C TYR A 397 8.02 5.87 4.09
N ASP A 398 7.39 4.69 3.96
CA ASP A 398 7.92 3.59 3.14
C ASP A 398 8.12 4.01 1.68
N THR A 399 9.07 3.37 1.01
CA THR A 399 9.49 3.77 -0.33
C THR A 399 8.52 3.37 -1.43
N ALA A 400 7.61 2.41 -1.18
CA ALA A 400 6.69 1.94 -2.21
C ALA A 400 5.59 2.96 -2.53
N ARG A 401 5.60 3.47 -3.77
CA ARG A 401 4.68 4.54 -4.23
C ARG A 401 3.59 4.02 -5.18
N TYR A 402 3.24 2.74 -5.10
CA TYR A 402 2.26 2.14 -6.01
C TYR A 402 0.86 2.74 -5.85
N ALA A 403 0.45 3.07 -4.64
CA ALA A 403 -0.84 3.72 -4.41
C ALA A 403 -0.89 5.11 -5.04
N ASP A 404 0.20 5.88 -4.96
CA ASP A 404 0.25 7.21 -5.56
C ASP A 404 0.30 7.14 -7.09
N ALA A 405 1.06 6.19 -7.63
CA ALA A 405 1.07 5.90 -9.06
C ALA A 405 -0.33 5.48 -9.54
N ALA A 406 -1.05 4.66 -8.76
CA ALA A 406 -2.43 4.27 -9.05
C ALA A 406 -3.39 5.47 -9.02
N ILE A 407 -3.35 6.30 -7.97
CA ILE A 407 -4.18 7.50 -7.84
C ILE A 407 -3.99 8.43 -9.04
N ALA A 408 -2.73 8.68 -9.44
CA ALA A 408 -2.42 9.52 -10.58
C ALA A 408 -2.86 8.88 -11.90
N ALA A 409 -2.58 7.60 -12.12
CA ALA A 409 -2.94 6.87 -13.34
C ALA A 409 -4.46 6.78 -13.56
N LEU A 410 -5.24 6.76 -12.49
CA LEU A 410 -6.70 6.72 -12.51
C LEU A 410 -7.35 8.12 -12.50
N GLY A 411 -6.56 9.20 -12.37
CA GLY A 411 -7.07 10.57 -12.31
C GLY A 411 -7.88 10.89 -11.05
N LEU A 412 -7.60 10.20 -9.94
CA LEU A 412 -8.42 10.26 -8.72
C LEU A 412 -8.07 11.42 -7.78
N GLN A 413 -7.01 12.19 -8.04
CA GLN A 413 -6.44 13.13 -7.07
C GLN A 413 -7.41 14.21 -6.56
N TYR A 414 -8.41 14.60 -7.36
CA TYR A 414 -9.42 15.61 -6.96
C TYR A 414 -10.62 15.01 -6.24
N PHE A 415 -10.72 13.67 -6.22
CA PHE A 415 -11.88 12.96 -5.70
C PHE A 415 -11.59 12.06 -4.52
N ILE A 416 -10.34 12.02 -4.06
CA ILE A 416 -9.98 11.39 -2.79
C ILE A 416 -9.91 12.45 -1.69
N GLY A 417 -10.70 12.26 -0.63
CA GLY A 417 -10.60 13.01 0.61
C GLY A 417 -9.84 12.21 1.66
N ASP A 418 -9.09 12.89 2.52
CA ASP A 418 -8.43 12.30 3.69
C ASP A 418 -7.68 10.97 3.42
N PRO A 419 -6.76 10.95 2.44
CA PRO A 419 -6.05 9.73 2.11
C PRO A 419 -5.12 9.28 3.24
N VAL A 420 -5.00 7.97 3.36
CA VAL A 420 -4.03 7.24 4.16
C VAL A 420 -3.45 6.14 3.30
N VAL A 421 -2.12 6.12 3.17
CA VAL A 421 -1.37 5.04 2.54
C VAL A 421 -0.23 4.66 3.48
N ILE A 422 -0.33 3.49 4.09
CA ILE A 422 0.78 2.88 4.82
C ILE A 422 1.20 1.62 4.10
N SER A 423 2.50 1.40 3.94
CA SER A 423 3.01 0.23 3.24
C SER A 423 4.28 -0.33 3.83
N LYS A 424 4.58 -1.55 3.42
CA LYS A 424 5.91 -2.13 3.46
C LYS A 424 6.10 -2.98 2.21
N MET A 425 7.19 -2.71 1.50
CA MET A 425 7.60 -3.52 0.37
C MET A 425 8.83 -4.38 0.67
N GLY A 426 9.02 -5.44 -0.11
CA GLY A 426 10.26 -6.21 -0.19
C GLY A 426 10.54 -6.66 -1.62
N PHE A 427 11.77 -6.46 -2.08
CA PHE A 427 12.23 -6.81 -3.42
C PHE A 427 13.58 -7.49 -3.33
N GLY A 428 13.83 -8.48 -4.17
CA GLY A 428 15.14 -9.11 -4.28
C GLY A 428 15.16 -10.32 -5.19
N TYR A 429 16.36 -10.70 -5.61
CA TYR A 429 16.61 -11.94 -6.33
C TYR A 429 16.82 -13.10 -5.35
N SER A 430 16.08 -14.18 -5.52
CA SER A 430 16.29 -15.39 -4.74
C SER A 430 17.36 -16.27 -5.38
N ASP A 431 18.52 -16.38 -4.74
CA ASP A 431 19.56 -17.33 -5.20
C ASP A 431 19.11 -18.78 -5.19
N GLN A 432 18.22 -19.14 -4.25
CA GLN A 432 17.70 -20.50 -4.11
C GLN A 432 16.67 -20.83 -5.19
N ARG A 433 15.78 -19.88 -5.52
CA ARG A 433 14.68 -20.08 -6.47
C ARG A 433 15.01 -19.60 -7.89
N LYS A 434 16.16 -18.93 -8.03
CA LYS A 434 16.69 -18.38 -9.29
C LYS A 434 15.72 -17.47 -10.03
N CYS A 435 14.99 -16.65 -9.27
CA CYS A 435 14.00 -15.72 -9.78
C CYS A 435 13.95 -14.44 -8.93
N SER A 436 13.50 -13.35 -9.53
CA SER A 436 13.21 -12.11 -8.81
C SER A 436 11.83 -12.16 -8.19
N GLU A 437 11.71 -11.54 -7.02
CA GLU A 437 10.47 -11.48 -6.26
C GLU A 437 10.21 -10.07 -5.76
N LEU A 438 8.92 -9.71 -5.75
CA LEU A 438 8.46 -8.41 -5.29
C LEU A 438 7.24 -8.63 -4.42
N THR A 439 7.25 -8.05 -3.24
CA THR A 439 6.17 -8.11 -2.27
C THR A 439 5.74 -6.72 -1.87
N TYR A 440 4.43 -6.53 -1.73
CA TYR A 440 3.83 -5.27 -1.36
C TYR A 440 2.71 -5.52 -0.37
N THR A 441 2.86 -5.00 0.84
CA THR A 441 1.82 -5.00 1.89
C THR A 441 1.39 -3.57 2.12
N ALA A 442 0.10 -3.28 2.05
CA ALA A 442 -0.39 -1.92 2.22
C ALA A 442 -1.81 -1.83 2.78
N CYS A 443 -2.08 -0.74 3.50
CA CYS A 443 -3.42 -0.22 3.71
C CYS A 443 -3.59 1.04 2.86
N ILE A 444 -4.69 1.10 2.13
CA ILE A 444 -5.14 2.28 1.38
C ILE A 444 -6.54 2.63 1.90
N GLN A 445 -6.67 3.81 2.48
CA GLN A 445 -7.95 4.33 2.96
C GLN A 445 -8.16 5.77 2.47
N PHE A 446 -9.36 6.09 2.00
CA PHE A 446 -9.73 7.44 1.59
C PHE A 446 -11.26 7.58 1.51
N VAL A 447 -11.72 8.81 1.52
CA VAL A 447 -13.10 9.18 1.19
C VAL A 447 -13.23 9.37 -0.31
N ASP A 448 -13.92 8.45 -0.98
CA ASP A 448 -14.25 8.51 -2.40
C ASP A 448 -15.42 9.47 -2.64
N ARG A 449 -15.13 10.60 -3.27
CA ARG A 449 -16.11 11.64 -3.64
C ARG A 449 -16.70 11.43 -5.04
N LEU A 450 -16.28 10.42 -5.80
CA LEU A 450 -16.92 10.00 -7.06
C LEU A 450 -18.11 9.06 -6.83
N ALA A 451 -18.15 8.40 -5.67
CA ALA A 451 -19.19 7.47 -5.30
C ALA A 451 -20.58 8.11 -5.46
N THR A 452 -21.45 7.44 -6.19
CA THR A 452 -22.86 7.81 -6.35
C THR A 452 -23.69 6.66 -5.81
N SER A 453 -24.37 6.84 -4.68
CA SER A 453 -25.39 5.88 -4.25
C SER A 453 -26.74 6.21 -4.91
N HIS A 454 -27.58 5.19 -5.13
CA HIS A 454 -28.88 5.34 -5.75
C HIS A 454 -29.88 6.17 -4.91
N ASP A 455 -29.66 6.26 -3.59
CA ASP A 455 -30.58 6.92 -2.68
C ASP A 455 -30.10 8.33 -2.27
N LEU A 456 -28.79 8.53 -2.07
CA LEU A 456 -28.14 9.82 -1.82
C LEU A 456 -26.67 9.79 -2.33
N PRO A 457 -26.19 10.73 -3.16
CA PRO A 457 -24.80 10.75 -3.64
C PRO A 457 -23.84 11.22 -2.54
N LEU A 458 -23.68 10.42 -1.50
CA LEU A 458 -22.75 10.68 -0.39
C LEU A 458 -21.37 10.08 -0.70
N PRO A 459 -20.29 10.80 -0.38
CA PRO A 459 -18.95 10.23 -0.41
C PRO A 459 -18.85 8.93 0.39
N LYS A 460 -18.02 7.99 -0.09
CA LYS A 460 -17.89 6.66 0.51
C LYS A 460 -16.48 6.44 1.06
N LEU A 461 -16.37 6.01 2.31
CA LEU A 461 -15.11 5.54 2.86
C LEU A 461 -14.70 4.22 2.17
N ARG A 462 -13.60 4.25 1.45
CA ARG A 462 -12.90 3.07 0.92
C ARG A 462 -11.78 2.74 1.88
N SER A 463 -11.74 1.52 2.40
CA SER A 463 -10.65 1.05 3.27
C SER A 463 -10.26 -0.36 2.87
N ILE A 464 -9.03 -0.53 2.39
CA ILE A 464 -8.55 -1.76 1.78
C ILE A 464 -7.19 -2.08 2.38
N ASN A 465 -7.02 -3.32 2.80
CA ASN A 465 -5.74 -3.87 3.21
C ASN A 465 -5.36 -4.98 2.24
N MET A 466 -4.11 -5.02 1.79
CA MET A 466 -3.67 -6.04 0.84
C MET A 466 -2.23 -6.46 1.08
N THR A 467 -1.94 -7.69 0.70
CA THR A 467 -0.58 -8.19 0.51
C THR A 467 -0.52 -8.93 -0.81
N LEU A 468 0.46 -8.56 -1.64
CA LEU A 468 0.71 -9.14 -2.95
C LEU A 468 2.15 -9.66 -3.01
N ARG A 469 2.35 -10.79 -3.69
CA ARG A 469 3.67 -11.30 -4.06
C ARG A 469 3.68 -11.63 -5.54
N ALA A 470 4.59 -10.95 -6.24
CA ALA A 470 4.91 -11.17 -7.63
C ALA A 470 6.22 -11.95 -7.76
N VAL A 471 6.27 -12.89 -8.70
CA VAL A 471 7.43 -13.72 -9.00
C VAL A 471 7.61 -13.80 -10.50
N LEU A 472 8.84 -13.62 -10.97
CA LEU A 472 9.14 -13.68 -12.39
C LEU A 472 10.49 -14.38 -12.62
N ASP A 473 10.49 -15.34 -13.56
CA ASP A 473 11.65 -16.13 -13.94
C ASP A 473 11.84 -16.04 -15.47
N LEU A 474 12.57 -15.01 -15.90
CA LEU A 474 12.93 -14.79 -17.31
C LEU A 474 14.39 -15.19 -17.58
N LYS A 475 15.08 -15.77 -16.58
CA LYS A 475 16.53 -16.02 -16.62
C LYS A 475 17.34 -14.74 -16.86
N ASN A 476 16.79 -13.59 -16.48
CA ASN A 476 17.43 -12.29 -16.59
C ASN A 476 16.97 -11.41 -15.42
N PRO A 477 17.74 -11.36 -14.32
CA PRO A 477 17.36 -10.63 -13.11
C PRO A 477 17.07 -9.15 -13.37
N ASP A 478 17.82 -8.51 -14.27
CA ASP A 478 17.63 -7.09 -14.55
C ASP A 478 16.29 -6.83 -15.26
N ARG A 479 15.96 -7.67 -16.23
CA ARG A 479 14.67 -7.61 -16.92
C ARG A 479 13.52 -7.98 -15.99
N GLU A 480 13.71 -8.99 -15.14
CA GLU A 480 12.71 -9.42 -14.16
C GLU A 480 12.37 -8.30 -13.18
N ALA A 481 13.39 -7.61 -12.65
CA ALA A 481 13.25 -6.50 -11.72
C ALA A 481 12.32 -5.41 -12.28
N LEU A 482 12.59 -5.00 -13.52
CA LEU A 482 11.85 -3.94 -14.21
C LEU A 482 10.41 -4.37 -14.55
N GLU A 483 10.21 -5.59 -15.05
CA GLU A 483 8.88 -6.10 -15.36
C GLU A 483 8.04 -6.36 -14.10
N LEU A 484 8.65 -6.80 -13.00
CA LEU A 484 7.94 -6.96 -11.72
C LEU A 484 7.44 -5.62 -11.20
N ASP A 485 8.25 -4.57 -11.30
CA ASP A 485 7.88 -3.24 -10.83
C ASP A 485 6.66 -2.69 -11.59
N SER A 486 6.65 -2.81 -12.93
CA SER A 486 5.51 -2.37 -13.75
C SER A 486 4.26 -3.22 -13.53
N ARG A 487 4.41 -4.55 -13.40
CA ARG A 487 3.27 -5.47 -13.14
C ARG A 487 2.65 -5.22 -11.77
N MET A 488 3.46 -4.96 -10.74
CA MET A 488 2.94 -4.62 -9.42
C MET A 488 2.21 -3.26 -9.43
N ALA A 489 2.77 -2.25 -10.10
CA ALA A 489 2.09 -0.96 -10.28
C ALA A 489 0.74 -1.10 -11.01
N ALA A 490 0.70 -1.87 -12.09
CA ALA A 490 -0.53 -2.17 -12.83
C ALA A 490 -1.54 -2.92 -11.95
N THR A 491 -1.08 -3.89 -11.16
CA THR A 491 -1.91 -4.69 -10.26
C THR A 491 -2.56 -3.84 -9.17
N VAL A 492 -1.77 -3.02 -8.47
CA VAL A 492 -2.29 -2.11 -7.42
C VAL A 492 -3.27 -1.11 -8.03
N THR A 493 -2.98 -0.62 -9.23
CA THR A 493 -3.86 0.29 -9.97
C THR A 493 -5.19 -0.35 -10.35
N GLU A 494 -5.17 -1.58 -10.84
CA GLU A 494 -6.39 -2.31 -11.21
C GLU A 494 -7.23 -2.68 -9.98
N ILE A 495 -6.59 -3.04 -8.85
CA ILE A 495 -7.28 -3.22 -7.57
C ILE A 495 -7.98 -1.91 -7.18
N LEU A 496 -7.26 -0.79 -7.16
CA LEU A 496 -7.84 0.50 -6.76
C LEU A 496 -8.98 0.94 -7.70
N ARG A 497 -8.82 0.74 -9.01
CA ARG A 497 -9.86 0.99 -10.02
C ARG A 497 -11.13 0.21 -9.67
N ARG A 498 -11.01 -1.10 -9.47
CA ARG A 498 -12.16 -1.98 -9.16
C ARG A 498 -12.81 -1.67 -7.82
N ILE A 499 -12.07 -1.17 -6.83
CA ILE A 499 -12.66 -0.73 -5.57
C ILE A 499 -13.50 0.53 -5.78
N VAL A 500 -13.00 1.51 -6.54
CA VAL A 500 -13.72 2.76 -6.83
C VAL A 500 -14.92 2.51 -7.75
N THR A 501 -14.79 1.62 -8.73
CA THR A 501 -15.90 1.23 -9.63
C THR A 501 -16.83 0.18 -9.02
N GLU A 502 -16.54 -0.30 -7.81
CA GLU A 502 -17.33 -1.31 -7.08
C GLU A 502 -17.43 -2.68 -7.77
N GLU A 503 -16.48 -2.98 -8.65
CA GLU A 503 -16.27 -4.29 -9.27
C GLU A 503 -15.58 -5.29 -8.33
N LEU A 504 -14.93 -4.78 -7.27
CA LEU A 504 -14.28 -5.55 -6.21
C LEU A 504 -14.60 -4.89 -4.86
N ILE A 505 -15.57 -5.40 -4.10
CA ILE A 505 -15.99 -4.84 -2.80
C ILE A 505 -16.24 -5.90 -1.75
#